data_AF-A0A4W6FZB0-F1
#
_entry.id   AF-A0A4W6FZB0-F1
#
_cell.length_a   1.000
_cell.length_b   1.000
_cell.length_c   1.000
_cell.angle_alpha   90.00
_cell.angle_beta   90.00
_cell.angle_gamma   90.00
#
_symmetry.space_group_name_H-M   'P 1'
#
loop_
_entity.id
_entity.type
_entity.pdbx_description
1 polymer ?
#
loop_
_entity_poly.entity_id
_entity_poly.type
_entity_poly.pdbx_seq_one_letter_code
_entity_poly.pdbx_strand_id
1 'polypeptide(L)'
;IIILCVQLADQFCNAIGVLQQCAPPASFSNIQTAINKDQPANPTEEYAQLFAALIARTAKDVDVLIDSLPSEESTAALQAASLRQLEEENHEAAARLEDVVYRGDMLLEKIQSALADIAQSQLRTRNWRTKPVFTC
;
A
#
# COMPACT_ATOMS: atom_id res chain seq x y z
N ILE A 1 -2.35 -3.52 13.31
CA ILE A 1 -2.30 -4.13 14.66
C ILE A 1 -3.66 -4.13 15.33
N ILE A 2 -4.27 -2.97 15.63
CA ILE A 2 -5.60 -2.90 16.31
C ILE A 2 -6.66 -3.77 15.62
N ILE A 3 -6.77 -3.70 14.29
CA ILE A 3 -7.72 -4.52 13.52
C ILE A 3 -7.46 -6.02 13.70
N LEU A 4 -6.21 -6.47 13.66
CA LEU A 4 -5.86 -7.87 13.88
C LEU A 4 -6.13 -8.31 15.33
N CYS A 5 -5.89 -7.44 16.32
CA CYS A 5 -6.20 -7.75 17.71
C CYS A 5 -7.71 -7.95 17.93
N VAL A 6 -8.54 -7.13 17.27
CA VAL A 6 -10.00 -7.30 17.28
C VAL A 6 -10.40 -8.61 16.60
N GLN A 7 -9.82 -8.90 15.43
CA GLN A 7 -10.07 -10.17 14.74
C GLN A 7 -9.67 -11.38 15.57
N LEU A 8 -8.53 -11.32 16.28
CA LEU A 8 -8.08 -12.39 17.16
C LEU A 8 -9.08 -12.61 18.32
N ALA A 9 -9.60 -11.54 18.90
CA ALA A 9 -10.63 -11.62 19.94
C ALA A 9 -11.92 -12.26 19.40
N ASP A 10 -12.34 -11.92 18.18
CA ASP A 10 -13.49 -12.55 17.53
C ASP A 10 -13.25 -14.05 17.28
N GLN A 11 -12.04 -14.46 16.85
CA GLN A 11 -11.71 -15.87 16.69
C GLN A 11 -11.84 -16.64 18.01
N PHE A 12 -11.38 -16.07 19.13
CA PHE A 12 -11.57 -16.67 20.44
C PHE A 12 -13.05 -16.80 20.82
N CYS A 13 -13.84 -15.75 20.62
CA CYS A 13 -15.27 -15.77 20.95
C CYS A 13 -16.04 -16.79 20.12
N ASN A 14 -15.76 -16.84 18.81
CA ASN A 14 -16.38 -17.79 17.88
C ASN A 14 -15.98 -19.23 18.21
N ALA A 15 -14.69 -19.47 18.53
CA ALA A 15 -14.20 -20.77 18.95
C ALA A 15 -14.93 -21.26 20.20
N ILE A 16 -15.03 -20.42 21.23
CA ILE A 16 -15.73 -20.77 22.49
C ILE A 16 -17.20 -21.11 22.20
N GLY A 17 -17.90 -20.26 21.43
CA GLY A 17 -19.31 -20.48 21.10
C GLY A 17 -19.57 -21.79 20.37
N VAL A 18 -18.80 -22.08 19.32
CA VAL A 18 -18.95 -23.31 18.52
C VAL A 18 -18.55 -24.55 19.32
N LEU A 19 -17.45 -24.50 20.06
CA LEU A 19 -16.98 -25.66 20.84
C LEU A 19 -17.96 -25.99 21.98
N GLN A 20 -18.57 -24.98 22.63
CA GLN A 20 -19.61 -25.21 23.63
C GLN A 20 -20.89 -25.80 23.02
N GLN A 21 -21.31 -25.32 21.85
CA GLN A 21 -22.50 -25.85 21.15
C GLN A 21 -22.33 -27.33 20.76
N CYS A 22 -21.11 -27.71 20.38
CA CYS A 22 -20.77 -29.07 19.96
C CYS A 22 -20.19 -29.95 21.07
N ALA A 23 -20.17 -29.48 22.33
CA ALA A 23 -19.59 -30.24 23.43
C ALA A 23 -20.49 -31.44 23.80
N PRO A 24 -19.93 -32.66 23.91
CA PRO A 24 -20.70 -33.80 24.39
C PRO A 24 -21.04 -33.62 25.88
N PRO A 25 -22.18 -34.19 26.35
CA PRO A 25 -22.50 -34.20 27.77
C PRO A 25 -21.39 -34.89 28.57
N ALA A 26 -21.04 -34.34 29.73
CA ALA A 26 -20.09 -35.00 30.63
C ALA A 26 -20.68 -36.33 31.11
N SER A 27 -19.93 -37.43 30.93
CA SER A 27 -20.30 -38.73 31.47
C SER A 27 -19.75 -38.85 32.89
N PHE A 28 -20.65 -38.99 33.87
CA PHE A 28 -20.26 -39.28 35.25
C PHE A 28 -20.31 -40.79 35.46
N SER A 29 -19.20 -41.38 35.93
CA SER A 29 -19.04 -42.83 36.15
C SER A 29 -20.09 -43.45 37.08
N ASN A 30 -20.77 -42.64 37.89
CA ASN A 30 -21.73 -43.10 38.91
C ASN A 30 -23.21 -43.11 38.46
N ILE A 31 -23.53 -42.57 37.26
CA ILE A 31 -24.90 -42.50 36.72
C ILE A 31 -24.86 -43.04 35.29
N GLN A 32 -24.66 -44.35 35.15
CA GLN A 32 -24.71 -44.99 33.83
C GLN A 32 -26.16 -45.38 33.52
N THR A 33 -26.99 -44.39 33.17
CA THR A 33 -28.26 -44.66 32.48
C THR A 33 -27.97 -44.68 30.99
N ALA A 34 -28.30 -45.80 30.35
CA ALA A 34 -28.10 -46.11 28.94
C ALA A 34 -28.80 -45.12 28.00
N ILE A 35 -28.24 -43.93 27.81
CA ILE A 35 -28.74 -42.95 26.86
C ILE A 35 -27.63 -42.68 25.83
N ASN A 36 -27.90 -43.20 24.62
CA ASN A 36 -27.27 -42.91 23.33
C ASN A 36 -25.88 -43.52 23.05
N LYS A 37 -25.91 -44.74 22.52
CA LYS A 37 -24.79 -45.41 21.84
C LYS A 37 -24.68 -45.09 20.34
N ASP A 38 -25.57 -44.22 19.83
CA ASP A 38 -25.66 -43.80 18.41
C ASP A 38 -25.45 -42.28 18.28
N GLN A 39 -24.40 -41.73 18.89
CA GLN A 39 -24.02 -40.34 18.63
C GLN A 39 -23.07 -40.29 17.43
N PRO A 40 -23.39 -39.55 16.35
CA PRO A 40 -22.48 -39.40 15.20
C PRO A 40 -21.15 -38.79 15.66
N ALA A 41 -20.07 -39.09 14.93
CA ALA A 41 -18.74 -38.52 15.17
C ALA A 41 -18.87 -37.00 15.37
N ASN A 42 -18.50 -36.51 16.54
CA ASN A 42 -18.65 -35.12 16.91
C ASN A 42 -17.58 -34.30 16.17
N PRO A 43 -17.97 -33.32 15.34
CA PRO A 43 -17.00 -32.49 14.61
C PRO A 43 -16.22 -31.52 15.52
N THR A 44 -16.36 -31.64 16.84
CA THR A 44 -15.70 -30.81 17.85
C THR A 44 -14.18 -30.78 17.68
N GLU A 45 -13.57 -31.92 17.33
CA GLU A 45 -12.11 -32.01 17.17
C GLU A 45 -11.63 -31.29 15.91
N GLU A 46 -12.37 -31.39 14.80
CA GLU A 46 -12.08 -30.66 13.56
C GLU A 46 -12.23 -29.14 13.75
N TYR A 47 -13.31 -28.70 14.43
CA TYR A 47 -13.49 -27.30 14.78
C TYR A 47 -12.39 -26.80 15.74
N ALA A 48 -12.00 -27.59 16.74
CA ALA A 48 -10.93 -27.22 17.66
C ALA A 48 -9.60 -27.02 16.91
N GLN A 49 -9.27 -27.93 15.99
CA GLN A 49 -8.07 -27.81 15.16
C GLN A 49 -8.13 -26.59 14.24
N LEU A 50 -9.28 -26.34 13.60
CA LEU A 50 -9.48 -25.17 12.74
C LEU A 50 -9.29 -23.87 13.52
N PHE A 51 -9.96 -23.72 14.66
CA PHE A 51 -9.85 -22.51 15.49
C PHE A 51 -8.44 -22.34 16.08
N ALA A 52 -7.79 -23.43 16.50
CA ALA A 52 -6.41 -23.38 16.96
C ALA A 52 -5.46 -22.88 15.86
N ALA A 53 -5.63 -23.35 14.62
CA ALA A 53 -4.83 -22.90 13.49
C ALA A 53 -5.08 -21.42 13.15
N LEU A 54 -6.34 -20.98 13.15
CA LEU A 54 -6.71 -19.58 12.90
C LEU A 54 -6.14 -18.65 13.97
N ILE A 55 -6.34 -18.97 15.25
CA ILE A 55 -5.85 -18.19 16.39
C ILE A 55 -4.32 -18.11 16.37
N ALA A 56 -3.63 -19.24 16.20
CA ALA A 56 -2.17 -19.28 16.18
C ALA A 56 -1.59 -18.48 15.02
N ARG A 57 -2.20 -18.59 13.84
CA ARG A 57 -1.78 -17.80 12.68
C ARG A 57 -2.01 -16.30 12.90
N THR A 58 -3.21 -15.90 13.33
CA THR A 58 -3.52 -14.48 13.56
C THR A 58 -2.66 -13.88 14.66
N ALA A 59 -2.37 -14.63 15.74
CA ALA A 59 -1.43 -14.21 16.77
C ALA A 59 -0.01 -14.02 16.20
N LYS A 60 0.46 -14.94 15.35
CA LYS A 60 1.76 -14.79 14.71
C LYS A 60 1.81 -13.61 13.74
N ASP A 61 0.73 -13.36 13.01
CA ASP A 61 0.61 -12.19 12.13
C ASP A 61 0.66 -10.88 12.94
N VAL A 62 0.10 -10.86 14.16
CA VAL A 62 0.24 -9.71 15.09
C VAL A 62 1.70 -9.50 15.49
N ASP A 63 2.42 -10.55 15.91
CA ASP A 63 3.83 -10.45 16.28
C ASP A 63 4.68 -9.90 15.13
N VAL A 64 4.51 -10.43 13.91
CA VAL A 64 5.25 -9.97 12.73
C VAL A 64 4.95 -8.50 12.43
N LEU A 65 3.70 -8.06 12.61
CA LEU A 65 3.34 -6.65 12.43
C LEU A 65 3.93 -5.75 13.51
N ILE A 66 4.05 -6.23 14.75
CA ILE A 66 4.72 -5.50 15.83
C ILE A 66 6.20 -5.32 15.49
N ASP A 67 6.88 -6.38 15.07
CA ASP A 67 8.28 -6.34 14.64
C ASP A 67 8.50 -5.45 13.40
N SER A 68 7.44 -5.25 12.60
CA SER A 68 7.46 -4.38 11.42
C SER A 68 7.17 -2.91 11.72
N LEU A 69 6.86 -2.55 12.96
CA LEU A 69 6.66 -1.16 13.32
C LEU A 69 7.97 -0.36 13.24
N PRO A 70 7.91 0.93 12.87
CA PRO A 70 9.07 1.81 12.99
C PRO A 70 9.55 1.88 14.45
N SER A 71 10.85 2.12 14.64
CA SER A 71 11.50 2.07 15.97
C SER A 71 10.86 3.02 17.00
N GLU A 72 10.74 2.54 18.24
CA GLU A 72 10.16 3.29 19.37
C GLU A 72 11.03 4.48 19.84
N GLU A 73 12.30 4.56 19.44
CA GLU A 73 13.19 5.71 19.72
C GLU A 73 12.74 7.01 19.03
N SER A 74 11.76 6.91 18.12
CA SER A 74 11.15 8.03 17.41
C SER A 74 10.22 8.83 18.33
N THR A 75 10.81 9.59 19.26
CA THR A 75 10.04 10.54 20.07
C THR A 75 9.29 11.52 19.14
N ALA A 76 8.10 11.99 19.54
CA ALA A 76 7.32 12.94 18.73
C ALA A 76 8.13 14.19 18.32
N ALA A 77 9.10 14.58 19.15
CA ALA A 77 10.02 15.68 18.85
C ALA A 77 11.00 15.33 17.71
N LEU A 78 11.59 14.14 17.70
CA LEU A 78 12.45 13.67 16.62
C LEU A 78 11.66 13.49 15.32
N GLN A 79 10.44 12.97 15.38
CA GLN A 79 9.56 12.86 14.21
C GLN A 79 9.23 14.23 13.60
N ALA A 80 8.88 15.21 14.44
CA ALA A 80 8.61 16.56 13.99
C ALA A 80 9.85 17.25 13.39
N ALA A 81 11.04 16.99 13.95
CA ALA A 81 12.29 17.50 13.40
C ALA A 81 12.61 16.87 12.03
N SER A 82 12.49 15.54 11.92
CA SER A 82 12.68 14.85 10.64
C SER A 82 11.68 15.31 9.59
N LEU A 83 10.42 15.52 9.96
CA LEU A 83 9.39 16.00 9.03
C LEU A 83 9.73 17.39 8.49
N ARG A 84 10.14 18.32 9.36
CA ARG A 84 10.57 19.66 8.94
C ARG A 84 11.76 19.61 7.99
N GLN A 85 12.73 18.73 8.26
CA GLN A 85 13.87 18.55 7.37
C GLN A 85 13.42 18.03 5.99
N LEU A 86 12.55 17.02 5.96
CA LEU A 86 11.97 16.49 4.72
C LEU A 86 11.18 17.55 3.93
N GLU A 87 10.43 18.41 4.61
CA GLU A 87 9.71 19.52 3.99
C GLU A 87 10.67 20.53 3.35
N GLU A 88 11.76 20.88 4.04
CA GLU A 88 12.79 21.79 3.51
C GLU A 88 13.50 21.17 2.30
N GLU A 89 13.93 19.92 2.39
CA GLU A 89 14.58 19.19 1.29
C GLU A 89 13.66 19.09 0.06
N ASN A 90 12.36 18.86 0.28
CA ASN A 90 11.37 18.83 -0.79
C ASN A 90 11.17 20.21 -1.42
N HIS A 91 11.13 21.28 -0.61
CA HIS A 91 11.04 22.64 -1.12
C HIS A 91 12.25 23.01 -1.99
N GLU A 92 13.46 22.67 -1.52
CA GLU A 92 14.69 22.89 -2.27
C GLU A 92 14.74 22.08 -3.56
N ALA A 93 14.30 20.82 -3.52
CA ALA A 93 14.19 19.98 -4.72
C ALA A 93 13.19 20.55 -5.73
N ALA A 94 12.05 21.08 -5.27
CA ALA A 94 11.06 21.72 -6.13
C ALA A 94 11.61 22.99 -6.78
N ALA A 95 12.32 23.84 -6.02
CA ALA A 95 12.95 25.05 -6.55
C ALA A 95 14.02 24.73 -7.61
N ARG A 96 14.83 23.68 -7.37
CA ARG A 96 15.79 23.20 -8.38
C ARG A 96 15.10 22.70 -9.64
N LEU A 97 13.98 21.98 -9.50
CA LEU A 97 13.21 21.51 -10.64
C LEU A 97 12.63 22.67 -11.44
N GLU A 98 12.07 23.68 -10.78
CA GLU A 98 11.51 24.88 -11.43
C GLU A 98 12.56 25.63 -12.26
N ASP A 99 13.77 25.82 -11.70
CA ASP A 99 14.89 26.43 -12.42
C ASP A 99 15.30 25.62 -13.66
N VAL A 100 15.36 24.29 -13.55
CA VAL A 100 15.69 23.42 -14.69
C VAL A 100 14.60 23.49 -15.77
N VAL A 101 13.32 23.45 -15.39
CA VAL A 101 12.19 23.58 -16.31
C VAL A 101 12.23 24.93 -17.02
N TYR A 102 12.41 26.02 -16.27
CA TYR A 102 12.52 27.37 -16.82
C TYR A 102 13.63 27.48 -17.88
N ARG A 103 14.83 26.97 -17.57
CA ARG A 103 15.94 26.94 -18.53
C ARG A 103 15.62 26.08 -19.76
N GLY A 104 14.92 24.97 -19.55
CA GLY A 104 14.42 24.10 -20.62
C GLY A 104 13.49 24.85 -21.59
N ASP A 105 12.52 25.58 -21.05
CA ASP A 105 11.56 26.36 -21.84
C ASP A 105 12.25 27.48 -22.64
N MET A 106 13.19 28.21 -22.02
CA MET A 106 13.99 29.22 -22.72
C MET A 106 14.79 28.64 -23.89
N LEU A 107 15.34 27.44 -23.71
CA LEU A 107 16.08 26.77 -24.78
C LEU A 107 15.14 26.33 -25.90
N LEU A 108 13.97 25.80 -25.55
CA LEU A 108 12.95 25.40 -26.51
C LEU A 108 12.49 26.58 -27.37
N GLU A 109 12.25 27.75 -26.76
CA GLU A 109 11.85 28.98 -27.47
C GLU A 109 12.92 29.41 -28.48
N LYS A 110 14.21 29.38 -28.09
CA LYS A 110 15.33 29.69 -29.00
C LYS A 110 15.38 28.74 -30.19
N ILE A 111 15.18 27.44 -29.96
CA ILE A 111 15.14 26.44 -31.03
C ILE A 111 13.97 26.71 -31.96
N GLN A 112 12.78 27.00 -31.43
CA GLN A 112 11.60 27.32 -32.22
C GLN A 112 11.80 28.57 -33.07
N SER A 113 12.40 29.63 -32.51
CA SER A 113 12.76 30.84 -33.26
C SER A 113 13.72 30.54 -34.40
N ALA A 114 14.80 29.79 -34.14
CA ALA A 114 15.77 29.44 -35.17
C ALA A 114 15.15 28.60 -36.29
N LEU A 115 14.27 27.65 -35.94
CA LEU A 115 13.54 26.85 -36.93
C LEU A 115 12.59 27.71 -37.78
N ALA A 116 11.91 28.69 -37.17
CA ALA A 116 11.06 29.63 -37.89
C ALA A 116 11.86 30.49 -38.86
N ASP A 117 13.03 31.01 -38.45
CA ASP A 117 13.93 31.79 -39.29
C ASP A 117 14.44 30.97 -40.48
N ILE A 118 14.84 29.71 -40.24
CA ILE A 118 15.24 28.78 -41.32
C ILE A 118 14.08 28.59 -42.29
N ALA A 119 12.88 28.29 -41.80
CA ALA A 119 11.71 28.07 -42.65
C ALA A 119 11.39 29.31 -43.51
N GLN A 120 11.43 30.51 -42.91
CA GLN A 120 11.22 31.77 -43.64
C GLN A 120 12.31 32.03 -44.68
N SER A 121 13.58 31.79 -44.34
CA SER A 121 14.71 31.94 -45.26
C SER A 121 14.57 31.00 -46.47
N GLN A 122 14.15 29.75 -46.25
CA GLN A 122 13.88 28.79 -47.32
C GLN A 122 12.71 29.22 -48.22
N LEU A 123 11.62 29.74 -47.64
CA LEU A 123 10.48 30.27 -48.41
C LEU A 123 10.86 31.50 -49.24
N ARG A 124 11.57 32.47 -48.64
CA ARG A 124 12.13 33.61 -49.37
C ARG A 124 13.06 33.14 -50.47
N THR A 125 13.83 32.09 -50.20
CA THR A 125 14.78 31.53 -51.15
C THR A 125 14.08 30.94 -52.37
N ARG A 126 13.00 30.20 -52.13
CA ARG A 126 12.15 29.64 -53.18
C ARG A 126 11.45 30.74 -53.98
N ASN A 127 10.94 31.78 -53.33
CA ASN A 127 10.23 32.88 -53.99
C ASN A 127 11.14 33.73 -54.90
N TRP A 128 12.44 33.87 -54.63
CA TRP A 128 13.35 34.54 -55.58
C TRP A 128 13.68 33.67 -56.80
N ARG A 129 13.74 32.34 -56.63
CA ARG A 129 13.96 31.41 -57.74
C ARG A 129 12.79 31.35 -58.73
N THR A 130 11.59 31.70 -58.29
CA THR A 130 10.36 31.62 -59.09
C THR A 130 9.90 32.95 -59.67
N LYS A 131 10.54 34.09 -59.34
CA LYS A 131 10.29 35.34 -60.05
C LYS A 131 11.07 35.33 -61.38
N PRO A 132 10.41 35.56 -62.53
CA PRO A 132 11.13 35.67 -63.79
C PRO A 132 12.10 36.85 -63.71
N VAL A 133 13.36 36.58 -64.03
CA VAL A 133 14.37 37.62 -64.25
C VAL A 133 13.96 38.35 -65.53
N PHE A 134 13.08 39.33 -65.41
CA PHE A 134 12.94 40.38 -66.42
C PHE A 134 13.94 41.47 -66.08
N THR A 135 15.16 41.28 -66.55
CA THR A 135 16.12 42.37 -66.76
C THR A 135 15.89 42.94 -68.16
N CYS A 136 15.82 44.28 -68.25
CA CYS A 136 15.79 45.06 -69.50
C CYS A 136 16.87 44.64 -70.51
#